data_AF-A0A6A6NKM0-F1
#
_entry.id   AF-A0A6A6NKM0-F1
#
_cell.length_a   1.000
_cell.length_b   1.000
_cell.length_c   1.000
_cell.angle_alpha   90.00
_cell.angle_beta   90.00
_cell.angle_gamma   90.00
#
_symmetry.space_group_name_H-M   'P 1'
#
loop_
_entity.id
_entity.type
_entity.pdbx_description
1 polymer ?
#
loop_
_entity_poly.entity_id
_entity_poly.type
_entity_poly.pdbx_seq_one_letter_code
_entity_poly.pdbx_strand_id
1 'polypeptide(L)'
;MYNAAPYKAKFFVYVSEDVIVIAARRILRPPKTGSAAQRPRSRTCTAVHEAMLEDIVLPAEIIGKRARYRIDGSKIMKVFLDPKERNNTEYKLDTFAAVYRKLSGKDVVSFQ
;
A
#
# COMPACT_ATOMS: atom_id res chain seq x y z
N MET A 1 19.64 -36.00 -9.45
CA MET A 1 19.57 -35.40 -8.09
C MET A 1 19.88 -33.91 -8.26
N TYR A 2 18.88 -33.04 -8.24
CA TYR A 2 19.08 -31.60 -8.50
C TYR A 2 19.57 -30.90 -7.24
N ASN A 3 20.77 -30.31 -7.30
CA ASN A 3 21.34 -29.48 -6.24
C ASN A 3 20.50 -28.21 -6.08
N ALA A 4 19.77 -28.12 -4.96
CA ALA A 4 19.16 -26.88 -4.50
C ALA A 4 20.27 -25.96 -3.98
N ALA A 5 20.53 -24.85 -4.68
CA ALA A 5 21.37 -23.78 -4.14
C ALA A 5 20.74 -23.25 -2.85
N PRO A 6 21.51 -23.02 -1.77
CA PRO A 6 20.94 -22.51 -0.52
C PRO A 6 20.44 -21.09 -0.75
N TYR A 7 19.13 -20.89 -0.62
CA TYR A 7 18.50 -19.57 -0.62
C TYR A 7 19.10 -18.78 0.56
N LYS A 8 20.05 -17.91 0.26
CA LYS A 8 20.75 -17.11 1.26
C LYS A 8 19.81 -16.00 1.74
N ALA A 9 19.04 -16.27 2.78
CA ALA A 9 18.26 -15.24 3.46
C ALA A 9 19.24 -14.25 4.11
N LYS A 10 19.31 -13.03 3.58
CA LYS A 10 20.14 -11.96 4.14
C LYS A 10 19.26 -11.19 5.13
N PHE A 11 19.47 -11.42 6.41
CA PHE A 11 18.82 -10.66 7.47
C PHE A 11 19.49 -9.29 7.57
N PHE A 12 18.71 -8.23 7.40
CA PHE A 12 19.15 -6.85 7.62
C PHE A 12 18.55 -6.39 8.95
N VAL A 13 19.39 -5.85 9.83
CA VAL A 13 18.98 -5.24 11.09
C VAL A 13 19.05 -3.73 10.91
N TYR A 14 17.92 -3.07 11.11
CA TYR A 14 17.78 -1.61 11.06
C TYR A 14 17.44 -1.13 12.47
N VAL A 15 18.12 -0.09 12.96
CA VAL A 15 18.00 0.37 14.36
C VAL A 15 17.26 1.71 14.47
N SER A 16 17.49 2.63 13.54
CA SER A 16 16.89 3.97 13.55
C SER A 16 16.05 4.28 12.31
N GLU A 17 15.67 3.25 11.55
CA GLU A 17 14.86 3.39 10.34
C GLU A 17 13.49 2.75 10.52
N ASP A 18 12.47 3.37 9.90
CA ASP A 18 11.14 2.80 9.83
C ASP A 18 11.09 1.68 8.79
N VAL A 19 10.82 0.47 9.25
CA VAL A 19 10.65 -0.70 8.39
C VAL A 19 9.16 -0.95 8.12
N ILE A 20 8.80 -1.00 6.84
CA ILE A 20 7.45 -1.31 6.36
C ILE A 20 7.55 -2.52 5.43
N VAL A 21 6.67 -3.51 5.63
CA VAL A 21 6.62 -4.71 4.80
C VAL A 21 5.47 -4.58 3.81
N ILE A 22 5.77 -4.76 2.52
CA ILE A 22 4.77 -4.62 1.45
C ILE A 22 4.82 -5.85 0.56
N ALA A 23 3.65 -6.40 0.24
CA ALA A 23 3.57 -7.49 -0.72
C ALA A 23 3.81 -6.99 -2.15
N ALA A 24 4.70 -7.66 -2.88
CA ALA A 24 4.96 -7.38 -4.29
C ALA A 24 3.79 -7.87 -5.17
N ARG A 25 2.81 -7.00 -5.44
CA ARG A 25 1.63 -7.30 -6.27
C ARG A 25 1.82 -6.82 -7.71
N ARG A 26 1.49 -7.65 -8.71
CA ARG A 26 1.64 -7.31 -10.14
C ARG A 26 0.34 -6.79 -10.77
N ILE A 27 0.33 -5.51 -11.15
CA ILE A 27 -0.79 -4.87 -11.87
C ILE A 27 -0.84 -5.36 -13.32
N LEU A 28 -2.02 -5.74 -13.79
CA LEU A 28 -2.28 -6.05 -15.20
C LEU A 28 -3.00 -4.89 -15.88
N ARG A 29 -2.61 -4.58 -17.11
CA ARG A 29 -3.33 -3.59 -17.92
C ARG A 29 -4.73 -4.12 -18.27
N PRO A 30 -5.73 -3.23 -18.43
CA PRO A 30 -7.02 -3.63 -18.96
C PRO A 30 -6.84 -4.34 -20.31
N PRO A 31 -7.64 -5.39 -20.59
CA PRO A 31 -7.62 -6.04 -21.89
C PRO A 31 -7.97 -5.04 -23.00
N LYS A 32 -7.39 -5.20 -24.18
CA LYS A 32 -7.76 -4.40 -25.36
C LYS A 32 -9.12 -4.85 -25.87
N THR A 33 -9.89 -3.93 -26.47
CA THR A 33 -11.18 -4.25 -27.10
C THR A 33 -10.99 -5.39 -28.11
N GLY A 34 -11.74 -6.48 -27.94
CA GLY A 34 -11.65 -7.69 -28.77
C GLY A 34 -10.73 -8.80 -28.26
N SER A 35 -10.01 -8.62 -27.15
CA SER A 35 -9.21 -9.71 -26.56
C SER A 35 -10.05 -10.59 -25.63
N ALA A 36 -9.93 -11.93 -25.75
CA ALA A 36 -10.60 -12.91 -24.91
C ALA A 36 -10.02 -13.05 -23.49
N ALA A 37 -8.90 -12.38 -23.19
CA ALA A 37 -8.21 -12.48 -21.91
C ALA A 37 -8.96 -11.67 -20.82
N GLN A 38 -9.58 -12.36 -19.87
CA GLN A 38 -10.23 -11.72 -18.73
C GLN A 38 -9.20 -11.33 -17.66
N ARG A 39 -9.18 -10.04 -17.28
CA ARG A 39 -8.34 -9.58 -16.16
C ARG A 39 -9.00 -9.92 -14.82
N PRO A 40 -8.32 -10.62 -13.90
CA PRO A 40 -8.84 -10.84 -12.55
C PRO A 40 -8.89 -9.52 -11.75
N ARG A 41 -9.93 -9.35 -10.92
CA ARG A 41 -10.16 -8.12 -10.15
C ARG A 41 -9.01 -7.80 -9.18
N SER A 42 -8.39 -8.82 -8.59
CA SER A 42 -7.23 -8.69 -7.68
C SER A 42 -6.00 -8.04 -8.33
N ARG A 43 -5.90 -8.04 -9.66
CA ARG A 43 -4.77 -7.46 -10.41
C ARG A 43 -5.09 -6.14 -11.08
N THR A 44 -6.17 -5.49 -10.67
CA THR A 44 -6.50 -4.12 -11.06
C THR A 44 -5.65 -3.12 -10.28
N CYS A 45 -5.38 -1.95 -10.87
CA CYS A 45 -4.64 -0.88 -10.19
C CYS A 45 -5.34 -0.43 -8.89
N THR A 46 -6.67 -0.34 -8.89
CA THR A 46 -7.46 0.04 -7.71
C THR A 46 -7.33 -0.98 -6.58
N ALA A 47 -7.56 -2.27 -6.87
CA ALA A 47 -7.46 -3.33 -5.85
C ALA A 47 -6.04 -3.46 -5.29
N VAL A 48 -5.02 -3.33 -6.15
CA VAL A 48 -3.62 -3.37 -5.71
C VAL A 48 -3.30 -2.17 -4.81
N HIS A 49 -3.77 -0.97 -5.16
CA HIS A 49 -3.53 0.22 -4.34
C HIS A 49 -4.25 0.16 -2.98
N GLU A 50 -5.44 -0.46 -2.93
CA GLU A 50 -6.17 -0.68 -1.68
C GLU A 50 -5.44 -1.66 -0.78
N ALA A 51 -5.00 -2.80 -1.33
CA ALA A 51 -4.25 -3.80 -0.59
C ALA A 51 -2.85 -3.31 -0.16
N MET A 52 -2.23 -2.41 -0.94
CA MET A 52 -0.97 -1.77 -0.55
C MET A 52 -1.12 -0.82 0.63
N LEU A 53 -2.26 -0.12 0.74
CA LEU A 53 -2.52 0.72 1.92
C LEU A 53 -2.65 -0.12 3.18
N GLU A 54 -3.30 -1.28 3.08
CA GLU A 54 -3.46 -2.20 4.21
C GLU A 54 -2.11 -2.77 4.66
N ASP A 55 -1.22 -3.13 3.72
CA ASP A 55 0.13 -3.58 4.07
C ASP A 55 0.96 -2.48 4.78
N ILE A 56 0.86 -1.24 4.31
CA ILE A 56 1.66 -0.12 4.86
C ILE A 56 1.31 0.17 6.31
N VAL A 57 0.03 0.02 6.67
CA VAL A 57 -0.51 0.48 7.95
C VAL A 57 -0.46 -0.61 9.03
N LEU A 58 -0.09 -1.85 8.70
CA LEU A 58 0.09 -2.95 9.66
C LEU A 58 1.00 -2.52 10.82
N PRO A 59 0.62 -2.70 12.10
CA PRO A 59 -0.48 -3.52 12.65
C PRO A 59 -1.88 -2.89 12.66
N ALA A 60 -2.01 -1.59 12.39
CA ALA A 60 -3.27 -0.88 12.55
C ALA A 60 -4.28 -1.21 11.45
N GLU A 61 -5.55 -1.29 11.85
CA GLU A 61 -6.65 -1.51 10.94
C GLU A 61 -7.23 -0.19 10.42
N ILE A 62 -7.62 -0.20 9.15
CA ILE A 62 -8.29 0.94 8.53
C ILE A 62 -9.79 0.82 8.79
N ILE A 63 -10.33 1.70 9.63
CA ILE A 63 -11.77 1.79 9.91
C ILE A 63 -12.53 2.38 8.73
N GLY A 64 -11.91 3.32 8.02
CA GLY A 64 -12.60 4.03 6.95
C GLY A 64 -11.67 4.65 5.91
N LYS A 65 -12.18 4.77 4.69
CA LYS A 65 -11.51 5.44 3.58
C LYS A 65 -12.48 6.45 2.98
N ARG A 66 -12.08 7.72 2.86
CA ARG A 66 -12.88 8.78 2.21
C ARG A 66 -12.05 9.48 1.15
N ALA A 67 -12.59 9.56 -0.06
CA ALA A 67 -12.00 10.37 -1.12
C ALA A 67 -12.62 11.76 -1.12
N ARG A 68 -11.79 12.80 -0.98
CA ARG A 68 -12.19 14.19 -1.16
C ARG A 68 -11.68 14.69 -2.51
N TYR A 69 -12.59 15.20 -3.32
CA TYR A 69 -12.25 15.92 -4.55
C TYR A 69 -12.20 17.41 -4.24
N ARG A 70 -11.08 18.07 -4.58
CA ARG A 70 -10.96 19.54 -4.52
C ARG A 70 -11.55 20.16 -5.78
N ILE A 71 -11.78 21.47 -5.75
CA ILE A 71 -12.25 22.26 -6.89
C ILE A 71 -11.25 22.18 -8.05
N ASP A 72 -9.96 22.07 -7.75
CA ASP A 72 -8.88 21.90 -8.73
C ASP A 72 -8.86 20.49 -9.39
N GLY A 73 -9.82 19.63 -9.10
CA GLY A 73 -9.87 18.24 -9.57
C GLY A 73 -8.91 17.29 -8.86
N SER A 74 -8.03 17.79 -7.98
CA SER A 74 -7.14 16.94 -7.19
C SER A 74 -7.93 16.04 -6.22
N LYS A 75 -7.51 14.78 -6.14
CA LYS A 75 -8.11 13.78 -5.26
C LYS A 75 -7.21 13.55 -4.05
N ILE A 76 -7.75 13.81 -2.87
CA ILE A 76 -7.12 13.47 -1.60
C ILE A 76 -7.82 12.26 -1.02
N MET A 77 -7.05 11.30 -0.50
CA MET A 77 -7.60 10.23 0.30
C MET A 77 -7.36 10.48 1.79
N LYS A 78 -8.44 10.39 2.57
CA LYS A 78 -8.43 10.37 4.03
C LYS A 78 -8.62 8.93 4.48
N VAL A 79 -7.72 8.46 5.34
CA VAL A 79 -7.73 7.12 5.90
C VAL A 79 -7.96 7.28 7.40
N PHE A 80 -8.91 6.54 7.95
CA PHE A 80 -9.19 6.55 9.39
C PHE A 80 -8.63 5.27 9.99
N LEU A 81 -7.78 5.41 11.00
CA LEU A 81 -7.18 4.28 11.71
C LEU A 81 -7.97 3.98 12.98
N ASP A 82 -7.79 2.79 13.55
CA ASP A 82 -8.35 2.52 14.87
C ASP A 82 -7.69 3.42 15.94
N PRO A 83 -8.48 4.24 16.67
CA PRO A 83 -7.93 5.09 17.73
C PRO A 83 -7.21 4.30 18.84
N LYS A 84 -7.48 3.00 19.01
CA LYS A 84 -6.81 2.16 20.00
C LYS A 84 -5.31 2.00 19.73
N GLU A 85 -4.90 2.02 18.47
CA GLU A 85 -3.50 1.81 18.06
C GLU A 85 -2.75 3.12 17.78
N ARG A 86 -3.34 4.26 18.15
CA ARG A 86 -2.78 5.58 17.91
C ARG A 86 -1.37 5.75 18.46
N ASN A 87 -1.10 5.30 19.68
CA ASN A 87 0.21 5.43 20.33
C ASN A 87 1.34 4.73 19.54
N ASN A 88 1.02 3.66 18.82
CA ASN A 88 2.00 2.87 18.06
C ASN A 88 2.17 3.35 16.62
N THR A 89 1.24 4.15 16.09
CA THR A 89 1.24 4.58 14.68
C THR A 89 1.59 6.04 14.49
N GLU A 90 1.41 6.88 15.52
CA GLU A 90 1.57 8.33 15.42
C GLU A 90 2.98 8.74 14.95
N TYR A 91 4.03 8.01 15.35
CA TYR A 91 5.40 8.29 14.92
C TYR A 91 5.72 7.88 13.47
N LYS A 92 4.87 7.05 12.82
CA LYS A 92 5.09 6.53 11.46
C LYS A 92 4.21 7.19 10.40
N LEU A 93 3.31 8.09 10.77
CA LEU A 93 2.29 8.64 9.86
C LEU A 93 2.90 9.32 8.63
N ASP A 94 3.98 10.08 8.85
CA ASP A 94 4.72 10.75 7.77
C ASP A 94 5.36 9.74 6.83
N THR A 95 5.93 8.66 7.38
CA THR A 95 6.53 7.56 6.62
C THR A 95 5.48 6.82 5.78
N PHE A 96 4.30 6.53 6.35
CA PHE A 96 3.20 5.90 5.61
C PHE A 96 2.74 6.74 4.42
N ALA A 97 2.57 8.05 4.63
CA ALA A 97 2.20 8.98 3.57
C ALA A 97 3.28 9.06 2.48
N ALA A 98 4.56 9.14 2.87
CA ALA A 98 5.69 9.23 1.95
C ALA A 98 5.82 7.97 1.08
N VAL A 99 5.73 6.78 1.70
CA VAL A 99 5.83 5.49 1.00
C VAL A 99 4.66 5.31 0.03
N TYR A 100 3.43 5.60 0.47
CA TYR A 100 2.27 5.49 -0.40
C TYR A 100 2.35 6.45 -1.59
N ARG A 101 2.81 7.69 -1.36
CA ARG A 101 3.02 8.67 -2.45
C ARG A 101 4.09 8.19 -3.42
N LYS A 102 5.20 7.62 -2.92
CA LYS A 102 6.30 7.14 -3.76
C LYS A 102 5.91 5.94 -4.63
N LEU A 103 5.13 5.01 -4.08
CA LEU A 103 4.73 3.79 -4.79
C LEU A 103 3.54 4.00 -5.72
N SER A 104 2.56 4.81 -5.32
CA SER A 104 1.29 4.94 -6.04
C SER A 104 1.11 6.26 -6.78
N GLY A 105 1.92 7.28 -6.47
CA GLY A 105 1.78 8.63 -6.99
C GLY A 105 0.53 9.37 -6.49
N LYS A 106 -0.18 8.84 -5.48
CA LYS A 106 -1.40 9.44 -4.93
C LYS A 106 -1.13 10.02 -3.54
N ASP A 107 -1.75 11.16 -3.27
CA ASP A 107 -1.65 11.82 -1.98
C ASP A 107 -2.63 11.23 -0.96
N VAL A 108 -2.08 10.88 0.20
CA VAL A 108 -2.82 10.52 1.41
C VAL A 108 -2.44 11.55 2.47
N VAL A 109 -3.42 12.27 2.99
CA VAL A 109 -3.18 13.50 3.77
C VAL A 109 -3.53 13.35 5.24
N SER A 110 -4.39 12.41 5.63
CA SER A 110 -4.79 12.28 7.02
C SER A 110 -5.00 10.82 7.37
N PHE A 111 -4.19 10.34 8.31
CA PHE A 111 -4.48 9.23 9.19
C PHE A 111 -4.99 9.86 10.49
N GLN A 112 -6.26 9.64 10.82
CA GLN A 112 -6.89 10.17 12.04
C GLN A 112 -7.55 9.04 12.81
#